data_AF-A0A1J5N880-F1
#
_entry.id   AF-A0A1J5N880-F1
#
_cell.length_a   1.000
_cell.length_b   1.000
_cell.length_c   1.000
_cell.angle_alpha   90.00
_cell.angle_beta   90.00
_cell.angle_gamma   90.00
#
_symmetry.space_group_name_H-M   'P 1'
#
loop_
_entity.id
_entity.type
_entity.pdbx_description
1 polymer ?
#
loop_
_entity_poly.entity_id
_entity_poly.type
_entity_poly.pdbx_seq_one_letter_code
_entity_poly.pdbx_strand_id
1 'polypeptide(L)'
;MTTRHLKEFADLYGKGFRPYQGEILPGVYEELRCRDPKKAYWICKWPILYCFGCGERCTPKSSQGFQVMLPEPAGGKRRPAFALTPTEMLRAKSFLRADEAAYCLSVSPRKVYAMAAEGKLVAHVDKPFRVTVESVREEMNRIDI
;
A
#
# COMPACT_ATOMS: atom_id res chain seq x y z
N MET A 1 -30.52 9.46 -10.12
CA MET A 1 -29.68 10.60 -9.65
C MET A 1 -29.89 11.78 -10.59
N THR A 2 -30.19 12.97 -10.08
CA THR A 2 -30.33 14.19 -10.90
C THR A 2 -28.94 14.75 -11.26
N THR A 3 -28.86 15.55 -12.32
CA THR A 3 -27.62 16.16 -12.85
C THR A 3 -26.86 16.99 -11.81
N ARG A 4 -27.58 17.62 -10.87
CA ARG A 4 -27.00 18.38 -9.75
C ARG A 4 -26.28 17.47 -8.73
N HIS A 5 -26.78 16.26 -8.51
CA HIS A 5 -26.18 15.31 -7.55
C HIS A 5 -24.86 14.75 -8.09
N LEU A 6 -24.74 14.55 -9.40
CA LEU A 6 -23.51 14.11 -10.05
C LEU A 6 -22.38 15.13 -9.91
N LYS A 7 -22.69 16.43 -10.05
CA LYS A 7 -21.70 17.50 -9.89
C LYS A 7 -21.19 17.59 -8.44
N GLU A 8 -22.09 17.55 -7.47
CA GLU A 8 -21.74 17.56 -6.04
C GLU A 8 -20.93 16.32 -5.64
N PHE A 9 -21.32 15.15 -6.15
CA PHE A 9 -20.55 13.92 -5.97
C PHE A 9 -19.13 14.04 -6.54
N ALA A 10 -18.98 14.56 -7.77
CA ALA A 10 -17.68 14.77 -8.39
C ALA A 10 -16.79 15.74 -7.59
N ASP A 11 -17.37 16.84 -7.09
CA ASP A 11 -16.65 17.81 -6.25
C ASP A 11 -16.16 17.18 -4.93
N LEU A 12 -17.00 16.37 -4.27
CA LEU A 12 -16.61 15.65 -3.05
C LEU A 12 -15.57 14.57 -3.34
N TYR A 13 -15.70 13.88 -4.47
CA TYR A 13 -14.71 12.89 -4.91
C TYR A 13 -13.33 13.54 -5.12
N GLY A 14 -13.29 14.74 -5.71
CA GLY A 14 -12.08 15.57 -5.86
C GLY A 14 -11.48 16.02 -4.52
N LYS A 15 -12.31 16.24 -3.48
CA LYS A 15 -11.88 16.56 -2.11
C LYS A 15 -11.39 15.35 -1.29
N GLY A 16 -11.35 14.18 -1.91
CA GLY A 16 -10.87 12.94 -1.31
C GLY A 16 -11.94 12.08 -0.64
N PHE A 17 -13.23 12.36 -0.87
CA PHE A 17 -14.28 11.42 -0.45
C PHE A 17 -14.27 10.18 -1.36
N ARG A 18 -14.60 9.04 -0.77
CA ARG A 18 -14.68 7.75 -1.47
C ARG A 18 -15.97 7.03 -1.11
N PRO A 19 -16.49 6.14 -1.98
CA PRO A 19 -17.60 5.27 -1.63
C PRO A 19 -17.32 4.52 -0.32
N TYR A 20 -18.25 4.60 0.62
CA TYR A 20 -18.17 3.86 1.85
C TYR A 20 -18.57 2.41 1.59
N GLN A 21 -17.69 1.46 1.91
CA GLN A 21 -17.88 0.03 1.63
C GLN A 21 -18.10 -0.82 2.90
N GLY A 22 -18.18 -0.18 4.06
CA GLY A 22 -18.41 -0.88 5.32
C GLY A 22 -19.87 -1.22 5.56
N GLU A 23 -20.11 -2.05 6.56
CA GLU A 23 -21.44 -2.33 7.07
C GLU A 23 -21.99 -1.15 7.88
N ILE A 24 -23.28 -0.90 7.74
CA ILE A 24 -24.01 0.16 8.45
C ILE A 24 -25.11 -0.52 9.25
N LEU A 25 -25.12 -0.29 10.57
CA LEU A 25 -26.16 -0.84 11.44
C LEU A 25 -27.53 -0.26 11.08
N PRO A 26 -28.61 -1.07 11.12
CA PRO A 26 -29.97 -0.61 10.79
C PRO A 26 -30.42 0.63 11.57
N GLY A 27 -30.03 0.73 12.85
CA GLY A 27 -30.41 1.85 13.73
C GLY A 27 -29.98 3.23 13.20
N VAL A 28 -28.91 3.31 12.40
CA VAL A 28 -28.48 4.56 11.76
C VAL A 28 -29.57 5.09 10.81
N TYR A 29 -30.22 4.20 10.07
CA TYR A 29 -31.28 4.57 9.15
C TYR A 29 -32.56 4.98 9.88
N GLU A 30 -32.84 4.36 11.02
CA GLU A 30 -33.99 4.71 11.88
C GLU A 30 -33.82 6.10 12.49
N GLU A 31 -32.63 6.41 13.03
CA GLU A 31 -32.29 7.73 13.57
C GLU A 31 -32.40 8.84 12.51
N LEU A 32 -31.95 8.54 11.28
CA LEU A 32 -32.05 9.44 10.14
C LEU A 32 -33.45 9.48 9.52
N ARG A 33 -34.42 8.71 10.04
CA ARG A 33 -35.78 8.55 9.50
C ARG A 33 -35.80 8.20 8.01
N CYS A 34 -34.84 7.37 7.58
CA CYS A 34 -34.68 6.98 6.20
C CYS A 34 -35.82 6.05 5.76
N ARG A 35 -36.53 6.44 4.70
CA ARG A 35 -37.68 5.68 4.19
C ARG A 35 -37.29 4.47 3.33
N ASP A 36 -36.11 4.50 2.73
CA ASP A 36 -35.65 3.44 1.81
C ASP A 36 -34.13 3.21 1.95
N PRO A 37 -33.70 2.43 2.96
CA PRO A 37 -32.28 2.12 3.18
C PRO A 37 -31.62 1.42 1.98
N LYS A 38 -32.37 0.71 1.14
CA LYS A 38 -31.84 -0.01 -0.03
C LYS A 38 -31.29 0.92 -1.11
N LYS A 39 -31.76 2.17 -1.16
CA LYS A 39 -31.25 3.20 -2.07
C LYS A 39 -30.12 4.02 -1.45
N ALA A 40 -29.78 3.80 -0.19
CA ALA A 40 -28.72 4.55 0.47
C ALA A 40 -27.39 4.34 -0.25
N TYR A 41 -26.73 5.45 -0.55
CA TYR A 41 -25.42 5.43 -1.18
C TYR A 41 -24.50 6.37 -0.40
N TRP A 42 -23.58 5.79 0.35
CA TRP A 42 -22.73 6.52 1.27
C TRP A 42 -21.37 6.78 0.66
N ILE A 43 -20.86 8.00 0.85
CA ILE A 43 -19.45 8.34 0.68
C ILE A 43 -18.87 8.83 1.99
N CYS A 44 -17.57 8.62 2.17
CA CYS A 44 -16.87 9.05 3.36
C CYS A 44 -15.50 9.66 3.07
N LYS A 45 -15.11 10.56 3.95
CA LYS A 45 -13.73 10.93 4.25
C LYS A 45 -13.63 10.85 5.76
N TRP A 46 -13.28 9.67 6.25
CA TRP A 46 -13.47 9.30 7.67
C TRP A 46 -12.97 10.41 8.62
N PRO A 47 -13.77 10.83 9.62
CA PRO A 47 -15.06 10.28 10.06
C PRO A 47 -16.31 10.94 9.41
N ILE A 48 -16.13 11.77 8.37
CA ILE A 48 -17.23 12.51 7.73
C ILE A 48 -17.94 11.60 6.71
N LEU A 49 -19.26 11.48 6.81
CA LEU A 49 -20.10 10.62 5.98
C LEU A 49 -21.25 11.41 5.32
N TYR A 50 -21.53 11.14 4.05
CA TYR A 50 -22.64 11.74 3.30
C TYR A 50 -23.42 10.67 2.55
N CYS A 51 -24.75 10.71 2.63
CA CYS A 51 -25.65 9.85 1.86
C CYS A 51 -26.22 10.57 0.63
N PHE A 52 -26.15 9.92 -0.53
CA PHE A 52 -26.72 10.37 -1.81
C PHE A 52 -27.93 9.54 -2.25
N GLY A 53 -28.48 8.71 -1.36
CA GLY A 53 -29.59 7.82 -1.69
C GLY A 53 -30.96 8.50 -1.81
N CYS A 54 -31.11 9.70 -1.22
CA CYS A 54 -32.33 10.49 -1.27
C CYS A 54 -32.01 11.98 -1.47
N GLY A 55 -33.04 12.81 -1.70
CA GLY A 55 -32.88 14.27 -1.90
C GLY A 55 -32.50 15.05 -0.63
N GLU A 56 -32.64 14.45 0.55
CA GLU A 56 -32.38 15.12 1.84
C GLU A 56 -30.89 15.20 2.20
N ARG A 57 -30.03 14.45 1.50
CA ARG A 57 -28.57 14.44 1.71
C ARG A 57 -28.18 14.21 3.17
N CYS A 58 -28.63 13.07 3.69
CA CYS A 58 -28.45 12.71 5.10
C CYS A 58 -26.96 12.74 5.49
N THR A 59 -26.68 13.43 6.59
CA THR A 59 -25.34 13.54 7.20
C THR A 59 -25.49 13.19 8.67
N PRO A 60 -24.94 12.06 9.15
CA PRO A 60 -25.05 11.65 10.53
C PRO A 60 -24.19 12.56 11.41
N LYS A 61 -24.63 12.78 12.65
CA LYS A 61 -23.89 13.61 13.62
C LYS A 61 -22.66 12.90 14.18
N SER A 62 -22.66 11.57 14.18
CA SER A 62 -21.56 10.72 14.62
C SER A 62 -21.36 9.57 13.63
N SER A 63 -20.19 8.94 13.68
CA SER A 63 -19.89 7.72 12.92
C SER A 63 -20.33 6.44 13.67
N GLN A 64 -21.13 6.56 14.73
CA GLN A 64 -21.62 5.42 15.48
C GLN A 64 -22.57 4.59 14.60
N GLY A 65 -22.39 3.27 14.63
CA GLY A 65 -23.14 2.35 13.76
C GLY A 65 -22.60 2.22 12.34
N PHE A 66 -21.52 2.94 11.99
CA PHE A 66 -20.74 2.68 10.79
C PHE A 66 -19.53 1.82 11.15
N GLN A 67 -19.32 0.72 10.43
CA GLN A 67 -18.09 -0.06 10.52
C GLN A 67 -16.87 0.84 10.25
N VAL A 68 -15.87 0.77 11.13
CA VAL A 68 -14.61 1.46 10.93
C VAL A 68 -13.85 0.75 9.81
N MET A 69 -13.65 1.47 8.70
CA MET A 69 -12.84 0.96 7.59
C MET A 69 -11.37 1.14 7.93
N LEU A 70 -10.60 0.07 7.82
CA LEU A 70 -9.15 0.21 7.82
C LEU A 70 -8.77 1.10 6.62
N PRO A 71 -7.88 2.09 6.81
CA PRO A 71 -7.41 2.88 5.68
C PRO A 71 -6.82 1.92 4.66
N GLU A 72 -7.35 1.94 3.43
CA GLU A 72 -6.70 1.24 2.34
C GLU A 72 -5.25 1.72 2.29
N PRO A 73 -4.25 0.82 2.24
CA PRO A 73 -2.86 1.23 2.14
C PRO A 73 -2.75 2.08 0.88
N ALA A 74 -2.54 3.38 1.05
CA ALA A 74 -2.51 4.38 -0.01
C ALA A 74 -1.67 3.84 -1.17
N GLY A 75 -2.35 3.48 -2.27
CA GLY A 75 -1.78 3.02 -3.53
C GLY A 75 -0.42 2.34 -3.43
N GLY A 76 -0.39 1.06 -3.09
CA GLY A 76 0.52 0.05 -3.64
C GLY A 76 1.98 0.42 -3.95
N LYS A 77 2.62 1.35 -3.22
CA LYS A 77 4.08 1.38 -3.20
C LYS A 77 4.48 0.12 -2.46
N ARG A 78 4.87 -0.93 -3.22
CA ARG A 78 5.48 -2.13 -2.67
C ARG A 78 6.44 -1.65 -1.59
N ARG A 79 6.15 -1.97 -0.33
CA ARG A 79 7.07 -1.66 0.76
C ARG A 79 8.43 -2.22 0.31
N PRO A 80 9.53 -1.47 0.47
CA PRO A 80 10.83 -2.01 0.12
C PRO A 80 10.96 -3.37 0.82
N ALA A 81 11.45 -4.38 0.09
CA ALA A 81 11.54 -5.74 0.61
C ALA A 81 12.34 -5.82 1.92
N PHE A 82 13.19 -4.81 2.16
CA PHE A 82 13.97 -4.61 3.36
C PHE A 82 13.74 -3.22 3.95
N ALA A 83 13.88 -3.11 5.28
CA ALA A 83 13.80 -1.84 6.00
C ALA A 83 15.08 -0.98 5.82
N LEU A 84 16.21 -1.61 5.46
CA LEU A 84 17.49 -0.96 5.23
C LEU A 84 17.68 -0.64 3.76
N THR A 85 18.30 0.50 3.47
CA THR A 85 18.77 0.85 2.12
C THR A 85 19.94 -0.05 1.69
N PRO A 86 20.23 -0.17 0.37
CA PRO A 86 21.39 -0.93 -0.11
C PRO A 86 22.72 -0.52 0.54
N THR A 87 22.94 0.78 0.71
CA THR A 87 24.18 1.32 1.31
C THR A 87 24.29 1.02 2.80
N GLU A 88 23.18 1.08 3.53
CA GLU A 88 23.13 0.67 4.95
C GLU A 88 23.35 -0.84 5.11
N MET A 89 22.79 -1.64 4.20
CA MET A 89 22.94 -3.09 4.20
C MET A 89 24.40 -3.53 4.00
N LEU A 90 25.12 -2.86 3.10
CA LEU A 90 26.55 -3.07 2.85
C LEU A 90 27.46 -2.54 3.98
N ARG A 91 26.94 -1.72 4.89
CA ARG A 91 27.69 -1.25 6.08
C ARG A 91 27.44 -2.13 7.30
N ALA A 92 26.23 -2.67 7.43
CA ALA A 92 25.80 -3.41 8.61
C ALA A 92 26.26 -4.89 8.62
N LYS A 93 26.59 -5.46 7.46
CA LYS A 93 26.89 -6.90 7.32
C LYS A 93 28.22 -7.10 6.61
N SER A 94 28.88 -8.24 6.88
CA SER A 94 30.05 -8.72 6.12
C SER A 94 29.67 -9.71 5.02
N PHE A 95 28.54 -10.41 5.21
CA PHE A 95 28.03 -11.41 4.26
C PHE A 95 26.55 -11.14 3.98
N LEU A 96 26.17 -11.23 2.71
CA LEU A 96 24.80 -11.07 2.25
C LEU A 96 24.20 -12.41 1.81
N ARG A 97 22.90 -12.56 2.05
CA ARG A 97 22.10 -13.61 1.43
C ARG A 97 21.83 -13.28 -0.04
N ALA A 98 21.34 -14.27 -0.80
CA ALA A 98 21.05 -14.09 -2.22
C ALA A 98 19.94 -13.05 -2.49
N ASP A 99 18.93 -12.96 -1.61
CA ASP A 99 17.86 -11.96 -1.64
C ASP A 99 18.35 -10.56 -1.30
N GLU A 100 19.25 -10.44 -0.32
CA GLU A 100 19.89 -9.19 0.09
C GLU A 100 20.84 -8.65 -1.00
N ALA A 101 21.68 -9.52 -1.58
CA ALA A 101 22.53 -9.15 -2.70
C ALA A 101 21.70 -8.78 -3.94
N ALA A 102 20.60 -9.49 -4.20
CA ALA A 102 19.66 -9.18 -5.27
C ALA A 102 19.02 -7.79 -5.08
N TYR A 103 18.69 -7.43 -3.84
CA TYR A 103 18.19 -6.12 -3.50
C TYR A 103 19.25 -5.02 -3.69
N CYS A 104 20.50 -5.25 -3.26
CA CYS A 104 21.58 -4.28 -3.43
C CYS A 104 21.91 -4.02 -4.91
N LEU A 105 21.93 -5.06 -5.75
CA LEU A 105 22.28 -4.97 -7.16
C LEU A 105 21.07 -4.72 -8.09
N SER A 106 19.86 -4.62 -7.53
CA SER A 106 18.61 -4.50 -8.30
C SER A 106 18.41 -5.61 -9.36
N VAL A 107 18.84 -6.84 -9.04
CA VAL A 107 18.71 -8.02 -9.90
C VAL A 107 17.81 -9.09 -9.27
N SER A 108 17.50 -10.16 -10.01
CA SER A 108 16.79 -11.31 -9.44
C SER A 108 17.74 -12.21 -8.62
N PRO A 109 17.25 -12.92 -7.58
CA PRO A 109 18.07 -13.88 -6.82
C PRO A 109 18.70 -14.96 -7.71
N ARG A 110 18.01 -15.41 -8.76
CA ARG A 110 18.54 -16.36 -9.75
C ARG A 110 19.79 -15.82 -10.45
N LYS A 111 19.80 -14.52 -10.76
CA LYS A 111 20.95 -13.86 -11.38
C LYS A 111 22.13 -13.77 -10.42
N VAL A 112 21.89 -13.59 -9.12
CA VAL A 112 22.95 -13.62 -8.09
C VAL A 112 23.65 -14.97 -8.05
N TYR A 113 22.90 -16.08 -8.07
CA TYR A 113 23.50 -17.42 -8.15
C TYR A 113 24.33 -17.62 -9.44
N ALA A 114 23.83 -17.12 -10.57
CA ALA A 114 24.56 -17.17 -11.84
C ALA A 114 25.85 -16.34 -11.77
N MET A 115 25.81 -15.13 -11.21
CA MET A 115 26.99 -14.28 -11.05
C MET A 115 28.04 -14.90 -10.13
N ALA A 116 27.62 -15.62 -9.08
CA ALA A 116 28.54 -16.37 -8.24
C ALA A 116 29.15 -17.58 -8.97
N ALA A 117 28.37 -18.29 -9.78
CA ALA A 117 28.87 -19.39 -10.62
C ALA A 117 29.82 -18.90 -11.73
N GLU A 118 29.57 -17.71 -12.28
CA GLU A 118 30.42 -17.02 -13.26
C GLU A 118 31.71 -16.45 -12.62
N GLY A 119 31.86 -16.47 -11.29
CA GLY A 119 33.00 -15.92 -10.56
C GLY A 119 32.99 -14.39 -10.44
N LYS A 120 31.90 -13.73 -10.79
CA LYS A 120 31.72 -12.27 -10.64
C LYS A 120 31.44 -11.86 -9.18
N LEU A 121 30.81 -12.76 -8.42
CA LEU A 121 30.55 -12.58 -7.01
C LEU A 121 31.30 -13.64 -6.20
N VAL A 122 31.94 -13.24 -5.11
CA VAL A 122 32.69 -14.16 -4.25
C VAL A 122 31.73 -14.80 -3.27
N ALA A 123 31.47 -16.09 -3.46
CA ALA A 123 30.64 -16.88 -2.56
C ALA A 123 31.47 -17.42 -1.38
N HIS A 124 30.87 -17.45 -0.20
CA HIS A 124 31.45 -18.11 0.96
C HIS A 124 31.45 -19.64 0.75
N VAL A 125 32.50 -20.30 1.24
CA VAL A 125 32.71 -21.75 1.07
C VAL A 125 31.65 -22.56 1.83
N ASP A 126 31.32 -22.12 3.05
CA ASP A 126 30.32 -22.80 3.88
C ASP A 126 28.89 -22.45 3.48
N LYS A 127 28.05 -23.48 3.52
CA LYS A 127 26.59 -23.34 3.37
C LYS A 127 25.98 -22.81 4.67
N PRO A 128 24.85 -22.07 4.61
CA PRO A 128 24.03 -21.72 3.44
C PRO A 128 24.68 -20.66 2.54
N PHE A 129 24.30 -20.60 1.25
CA PHE A 129 24.88 -19.67 0.27
C PHE A 129 24.91 -18.22 0.78
N ARG A 130 26.10 -17.63 0.79
CA ARG A 130 26.38 -16.24 1.15
C ARG A 130 27.37 -15.64 0.16
N VAL A 131 27.24 -14.35 -0.07
CA VAL A 131 28.13 -13.55 -0.91
C VAL A 131 28.83 -12.51 -0.05
N THR A 132 30.11 -12.24 -0.32
CA THR A 132 30.87 -11.19 0.37
C THR A 132 30.36 -9.80 0.01
N VAL A 133 30.33 -8.90 0.98
CA VAL A 133 29.90 -7.50 0.75
C VAL A 133 30.85 -6.75 -0.17
N GLU A 134 32.14 -7.08 -0.15
CA GLU A 134 33.17 -6.48 -0.99
C GLU A 134 32.86 -6.72 -2.47
N SER A 135 32.56 -7.98 -2.85
CA SER A 135 32.25 -8.31 -4.25
C SER A 135 30.95 -7.67 -4.73
N VAL A 136 29.94 -7.57 -3.85
CA VAL A 136 28.68 -6.85 -4.17
C VAL A 136 28.93 -5.36 -4.34
N ARG A 137 29.79 -4.75 -3.52
CA ARG A 137 30.13 -3.32 -3.62
C ARG A 137 30.90 -3.01 -4.91
N GLU A 138 31.84 -3.87 -5.29
CA GLU A 138 32.57 -3.74 -6.56
C GLU A 138 31.64 -3.81 -7.77
N GLU A 139 30.72 -4.79 -7.79
CA GLU A 139 29.73 -4.91 -8.86
C GLU A 139 28.72 -3.76 -8.87
N MET A 140 28.33 -3.23 -7.70
CA MET A 140 27.46 -2.05 -7.62
C MET A 140 28.13 -0.83 -8.26
N ASN A 141 29.41 -0.60 -7.99
CA ASN A 141 30.19 0.49 -8.59
C ASN A 141 30.40 0.32 -10.11
N ARG A 142 30.32 -0.90 -10.65
CA ARG A 142 30.39 -1.15 -12.10
C ARG A 142 29.10 -0.82 -12.84
N ILE A 143 27.95 -0.89 -12.15
CA ILE A 143 26.62 -0.67 -12.74
C ILE A 143 26.27 0.83 -12.74
N ASP A 144 26.82 1.62 -11.80
CA ASP A 144 26.59 3.06 -11.68
C ASP A 144 27.43 3.94 -12.66
N ILE A 145 28.16 3.33 -13.61
CA ILE A 145 28.87 3.99 -14.74
C ILE A 145 28.11 3.74 -16.04
#